data_AF-A0A2Z6M978-F1
#
_entry.id   AF-A0A2Z6M978-F1
#
_cell.length_a   1.000
_cell.length_b   1.000
_cell.length_c   1.000
_cell.angle_alpha   90.00
_cell.angle_beta   90.00
_cell.angle_gamma   90.00
#
_symmetry.space_group_name_H-M   'P 1'
#
loop_
_entity.id
_entity.type
_entity.pdbx_description
1 polymer ?
#
loop_
_entity_poly.entity_id
_entity_poly.type
_entity_poly.pdbx_seq_one_letter_code
_entity_poly.pdbx_strand_id
1 'polypeptide(L)'
;MGSYPSEHVEKFLTLALKCCNDEPDNRPKMAEVVRELENIWNVMPESDTRRAESITSVSDSSKAMSTPSSSSAIRTPFVSGDVSGSDLVSGVIPSIKPR
;
A
#
# COMPACT_ATOMS: atom_id res chain seq x y z
N MET A 1 -25.53 -16.05 -3.67
CA MET A 1 -24.10 -16.00 -3.32
C MET A 1 -23.38 -16.81 -4.37
N GLY A 2 -22.45 -16.21 -5.12
CA GLY A 2 -21.71 -16.93 -6.17
C GLY A 2 -20.95 -18.11 -5.58
N SER A 3 -20.74 -19.16 -6.38
CA SER A 3 -19.93 -20.30 -5.98
C SER A 3 -18.46 -19.89 -6.00
N TYR A 4 -17.82 -19.85 -4.83
CA TYR A 4 -16.37 -19.73 -4.75
C TYR A 4 -15.75 -21.13 -4.88
N PRO A 5 -14.66 -21.30 -5.64
CA PRO A 5 -14.00 -22.58 -5.70
C PRO A 5 -13.43 -22.89 -4.31
N SER A 6 -13.70 -24.11 -3.83
CA SER A 6 -13.36 -24.52 -2.46
C SER A 6 -11.87 -24.43 -2.17
N GLU A 7 -11.03 -24.68 -3.17
CA GLU A 7 -9.57 -24.63 -3.05
C GLU A 7 -9.06 -23.22 -2.67
N HIS A 8 -9.61 -22.17 -3.26
CA HIS A 8 -9.21 -20.78 -2.98
C HIS A 8 -9.66 -20.34 -1.59
N VAL A 9 -10.86 -20.77 -1.19
CA VAL A 9 -11.41 -20.50 0.14
C VAL A 9 -10.57 -21.19 1.21
N GLU A 10 -10.15 -22.43 0.98
CA GLU A 10 -9.29 -23.17 1.90
C GLU A 10 -7.93 -22.49 2.10
N LYS A 11 -7.27 -22.06 1.01
CA LYS A 11 -6.00 -21.32 1.09
C LYS A 11 -6.16 -20.00 1.83
N PHE A 12 -7.22 -19.25 1.56
CA PHE A 12 -7.51 -17.99 2.24
C PHE A 12 -7.75 -18.18 3.73
N LEU A 13 -8.58 -19.17 4.10
CA LEU A 13 -8.88 -19.46 5.50
C LEU A 13 -7.65 -19.94 6.26
N THR A 14 -6.81 -20.75 5.61
CA THR A 14 -5.52 -21.19 6.15
C THR A 14 -4.61 -20.01 6.47
N LEU A 15 -4.50 -19.03 5.56
CA LEU A 15 -3.74 -17.81 5.79
C LEU A 15 -4.31 -17.01 6.98
N ALA A 16 -5.64 -16.84 7.04
CA ALA A 16 -6.30 -16.14 8.14
C ALA A 16 -6.01 -16.78 9.50
N LEU A 17 -6.08 -18.12 9.59
CA LEU A 17 -5.75 -18.86 10.81
C LEU A 17 -4.29 -18.65 11.22
N LYS A 18 -3.34 -18.66 10.27
CA LYS A 18 -1.93 -18.36 10.55
C LYS A 18 -1.72 -16.95 11.11
N CYS A 19 -2.44 -15.95 10.59
CA CYS A 19 -2.38 -14.57 11.10
C CYS A 19 -2.92 -14.44 12.53
N CYS A 20 -3.87 -15.30 12.92
CA CYS A 20 -4.50 -15.29 14.24
C CYS A 20 -3.81 -16.20 15.27
N ASN A 21 -2.58 -16.66 15.00
CA ASN A 21 -1.87 -17.52 15.94
C ASN A 21 -1.65 -16.82 17.30
N ASP A 22 -1.87 -17.54 18.40
CA ASP A 22 -1.70 -17.02 19.76
C ASP A 22 -0.25 -16.57 19.98
N GLU A 23 0.70 -17.36 19.49
CA GLU A 23 2.13 -17.05 19.54
C GLU A 23 2.50 -16.02 18.45
N PRO A 24 2.92 -14.78 18.80
CA PRO A 24 3.22 -13.73 17.82
C PRO A 24 4.34 -14.08 16.86
N ASP A 25 5.35 -14.82 17.33
CA ASP A 25 6.52 -15.21 16.51
C ASP A 25 6.16 -16.22 15.42
N ASN A 26 5.03 -16.93 15.56
CA ASN A 26 4.53 -17.85 14.55
C ASN A 26 3.64 -17.19 13.50
N ARG A 27 3.29 -15.91 13.68
CA ARG A 27 2.48 -15.18 12.70
C ARG A 27 3.33 -14.87 11.46
N PRO A 28 2.78 -15.00 10.25
CA PRO A 28 3.51 -14.67 9.03
C PRO A 28 3.88 -13.18 8.99
N LYS A 29 5.02 -12.87 8.40
CA LYS A 29 5.39 -11.47 8.13
C LYS A 29 4.42 -10.86 7.11
N MET A 30 4.19 -9.55 7.16
CA MET A 30 3.31 -8.87 6.20
C MET A 30 3.69 -9.11 4.74
N ALA A 31 4.99 -9.23 4.43
CA ALA A 31 5.45 -9.58 3.08
C ALA A 31 4.96 -10.97 2.63
N GLU A 32 4.88 -11.94 3.54
CA GLU A 32 4.34 -13.27 3.25
C GLU A 32 2.83 -13.21 3.08
N VAL A 33 2.13 -12.46 3.93
CA VAL A 33 0.68 -12.28 3.85
C VAL A 33 0.28 -11.71 2.49
N VAL A 34 0.93 -10.64 2.04
CA VAL A 34 0.63 -10.01 0.74
C VAL A 34 0.89 -10.98 -0.40
N ARG A 35 2.04 -11.67 -0.39
CA ARG A 35 2.39 -12.65 -1.43
C ARG A 35 1.38 -13.80 -1.52
N GLU A 36 0.90 -14.31 -0.38
CA GLU A 36 -0.13 -15.37 -0.37
C GLU A 36 -1.47 -14.85 -0.88
N LEU A 37 -1.86 -13.62 -0.53
CA LEU A 37 -3.08 -12.99 -1.04
C LEU A 37 -3.04 -12.78 -2.57
N GLU A 38 -1.92 -12.29 -3.11
CA GLU A 38 -1.70 -12.15 -4.55
C GLU A 38 -1.76 -13.51 -5.26
N ASN A 39 -1.17 -14.56 -4.67
CA ASN A 39 -1.23 -15.91 -5.21
C ASN A 39 -2.67 -16.44 -5.27
N ILE A 40 -3.44 -16.27 -4.20
CA ILE A 40 -4.86 -16.66 -4.14
C ILE A 40 -5.69 -15.89 -5.17
N TRP A 41 -5.41 -14.60 -5.35
CA TRP A 41 -6.07 -13.77 -6.36
C TRP A 41 -5.75 -14.26 -7.77
N ASN A 42 -4.47 -14.51 -8.08
CA ASN A 42 -4.03 -14.93 -9.42
C ASN A 42 -4.55 -16.32 -9.81
N VAL A 43 -4.76 -17.21 -8.84
CA VAL A 43 -5.30 -18.54 -9.13
C VAL A 43 -6.83 -18.56 -9.20
N MET A 44 -7.52 -17.51 -8.73
CA MET A 44 -8.98 -17.47 -8.82
C MET A 44 -9.40 -17.48 -10.29
N PRO A 45 -10.29 -18.40 -10.70
CA PRO A 45 -10.77 -18.42 -12.08
C PRO A 45 -11.42 -17.07 -12.37
N GLU A 46 -10.93 -16.40 -13.43
CA GLU A 46 -11.39 -15.15 -14.02
C GLU A 46 -12.93 -15.11 -14.04
N SER A 47 -13.54 -14.69 -12.94
CA SER A 47 -14.98 -14.49 -12.87
C SER A 47 -15.20 -13.07 -13.37
N ASP A 48 -15.06 -12.88 -14.68
CA ASP A 48 -15.43 -11.67 -15.44
C ASP A 48 -15.10 -10.32 -14.75
N THR A 49 -13.83 -10.08 -14.42
CA THR A 49 -13.33 -8.70 -14.23
C THR A 49 -12.74 -8.15 -15.52
N ARG A 50 -13.49 -8.24 -16.62
CA ARG A 50 -13.30 -7.32 -17.75
C ARG A 50 -13.68 -5.91 -17.26
N ARG A 51 -12.70 -5.14 -16.78
CA ARG A 51 -12.51 -3.69 -17.02
C ARG A 51 -11.61 -3.06 -15.97
N ALA A 52 -10.31 -3.15 -16.18
CA ALA A 52 -9.37 -2.08 -15.80
C ALA A 52 -8.28 -1.86 -16.86
N GLU A 53 -8.50 -2.32 -18.11
CA GLU A 53 -7.57 -2.13 -19.22
C GLU A 53 -8.25 -1.34 -20.35
N SER A 54 -8.37 -0.04 -20.14
CA SER A 54 -8.55 0.96 -21.21
C SER A 54 -8.23 2.30 -20.55
N ILE A 55 -7.06 2.89 -20.76
CA ILE A 55 -6.76 3.69 -21.95
C ILE A 55 -5.28 3.50 -22.32
N THR A 56 -5.04 2.80 -23.43
CA THR A 56 -3.76 2.78 -24.13
C THR A 56 -3.59 4.06 -24.95
N SER A 57 -2.42 4.70 -24.82
CA SER A 57 -1.63 5.33 -25.89
C SER A 57 -2.35 6.13 -26.99
N VAL A 58 -2.08 7.44 -27.02
CA VAL A 58 -2.08 8.24 -28.25
C VAL A 58 -0.68 8.80 -28.52
N SER A 59 -0.39 8.91 -29.81
CA SER A 59 0.90 8.74 -30.47
C SER A 59 1.85 9.95 -30.48
N ASP A 60 3.14 9.61 -30.59
CA ASP A 60 4.16 10.10 -31.55
C ASP A 60 4.01 11.52 -32.13
N SER A 61 5.02 12.39 -31.96
CA SER A 61 5.91 12.82 -33.06
C SER A 61 6.92 13.92 -32.66
N SER A 62 8.20 13.56 -32.81
CA SER A 62 9.24 14.38 -33.44
C SER A 62 9.96 15.54 -32.70
N LYS A 63 11.30 15.43 -32.80
CA LYS A 63 12.34 16.49 -32.89
C LYS A 63 13.03 16.99 -31.61
N ALA A 64 14.25 16.44 -31.46
CA ALA A 64 15.53 17.09 -31.15
C ALA A 64 15.52 18.44 -30.44
N MET A 65 16.28 18.56 -29.34
CA MET A 65 17.42 19.49 -29.26
C MET A 65 18.27 19.21 -28.00
N SER A 66 19.57 19.28 -28.23
CA SER A 66 20.77 19.20 -27.39
C SER A 66 20.69 19.51 -25.89
N THR A 67 21.37 18.68 -25.09
CA THR A 67 21.97 19.09 -23.81
C THR A 67 23.10 20.10 -24.04
N PRO A 68 23.28 21.08 -23.13
CA PRO A 68 24.55 21.12 -22.42
C PRO A 68 24.43 21.44 -20.92
N SER A 69 25.56 21.20 -20.26
CA SER A 69 25.82 21.14 -18.82
C SER A 69 25.59 22.42 -17.98
N SER A 70 25.55 22.17 -16.68
CA SER A 70 26.19 22.90 -15.57
C SER A 70 25.44 23.99 -14.76
N SER A 71 25.52 23.77 -13.44
CA SER A 71 25.58 24.71 -12.29
C SER A 71 24.36 25.52 -11.84
N SER A 72 23.97 25.24 -10.58
CA SER A 72 23.61 26.17 -9.50
C SER A 72 22.45 27.15 -9.70
N ALA A 73 21.28 26.84 -9.14
CA ALA A 73 20.52 27.72 -8.24
C ALA A 73 19.15 27.10 -7.89
N ILE A 74 18.83 27.23 -6.60
CA ILE A 74 17.56 26.93 -5.91
C ILE A 74 16.33 27.26 -6.75
N ARG A 75 15.39 26.29 -6.83
CA ARG A 75 13.93 26.48 -6.88
C ARG A 75 13.24 25.10 -6.92
N THR A 76 13.02 24.51 -5.76
CA THR A 76 12.04 23.41 -5.64
C THR A 76 10.64 24.03 -5.68
N PRO A 77 9.69 23.54 -6.49
CA PRO A 77 8.29 23.86 -6.34
C PRO A 77 7.70 22.89 -5.30
N PHE A 78 8.14 23.02 -4.05
CA PHE A 78 7.52 22.32 -2.92
C PHE A 78 6.40 23.22 -2.40
N VAL A 79 5.18 23.02 -2.93
CA VAL A 79 3.97 23.58 -2.32
C VAL A 79 3.62 22.68 -1.15
N SER A 80 4.22 22.94 0.01
CA SER A 80 3.73 22.41 1.28
C SER A 80 2.48 23.19 1.64
N GLY A 81 1.32 22.54 1.57
CA GLY A 81 0.08 23.10 2.10
C GLY A 81 0.14 23.14 3.63
N ASP A 82 -0.13 24.30 4.20
CA ASP A 82 -0.20 24.53 5.63
C ASP A 82 -1.44 23.81 6.19
N VAL A 83 -1.27 22.68 6.89
CA VAL A 83 -2.38 22.07 7.63
C VAL A 83 -2.50 22.76 8.99
N SER A 84 -3.58 23.53 9.10
CA SER A 84 -3.99 24.27 10.29
C SER A 84 -4.10 23.35 11.51
N GLY A 85 -3.53 23.82 12.63
CA GLY A 85 -3.20 23.01 13.80
C GLY A 85 -4.39 22.49 14.60
N SER A 86 -4.23 21.28 15.13
CA SER A 86 -5.06 20.75 16.19
C SER A 86 -4.41 21.05 17.55
N ASP A 87 -5.11 21.84 18.36
CA ASP A 87 -4.82 22.13 19.75
C ASP A 87 -4.95 20.83 20.59
N LEU A 88 -3.83 20.21 20.96
CA LEU A 88 -3.82 19.15 21.96
C LEU A 88 -3.47 19.79 23.29
N VAL A 89 -4.50 20.08 24.09
CA VAL A 89 -4.34 20.60 25.45
C VAL A 89 -3.71 19.50 26.35
N SER A 90 -2.38 19.33 26.27
CA SER A 90 -1.63 18.49 27.21
C SER A 90 -1.33 19.32 28.46
N GLY A 91 -2.40 19.63 29.20
CA GLY A 91 -2.40 20.59 30.29
C GLY A 91 -2.44 19.98 31.69
N VAL A 92 -1.88 18.79 31.93
CA VAL A 92 -1.62 18.29 33.31
C VAL A 92 -0.40 17.38 33.30
N ILE A 93 0.70 17.81 33.93
CA ILE A 93 1.80 16.93 34.35
C ILE A 93 1.56 16.60 35.83
N PRO A 94 1.26 15.34 36.22
CA PRO A 94 1.15 14.96 37.62
C PRO A 94 2.51 15.06 38.32
N SER A 95 2.57 15.74 39.47
CA SER A 95 3.77 15.78 40.32
C SER A 95 3.87 14.47 41.11
N ILE A 96 4.81 13.60 40.74
CA ILE A 96 5.12 12.37 41.47
C ILE A 96 6.29 12.66 42.43
N LYS A 97 6.08 12.46 43.74
CA LYS A 97 7.17 12.54 44.73
C LYS A 97 7.96 11.21 44.75
N PRO A 98 9.30 11.23 44.75
CA PRO A 98 10.11 10.01 44.92
C PRO A 98 9.87 9.36 46.28
N ARG A 99 9.89 8.02 46.32
CA ARG A 99 9.97 7.23 47.55
C ARG A 99 11.43 6.94 47.91
#